data_AF-Q0I8F1-F1
#
_entry.id   AF-Q0I8F1-F1
#
_cell.length_a   1.000
_cell.length_b   1.000
_cell.length_c   1.000
_cell.angle_alpha   90.00
_cell.angle_beta   90.00
_cell.angle_gamma   90.00
#
_symmetry.space_group_name_H-M   'P 1'
#
loop_
_entity.id
_entity.type
_entity.pdbx_description
1 polymer ?
#
loop_
_entity_poly.entity_id
_entity_poly.type
_entity_poly.pdbx_seq_one_letter_code
_entity_poly.pdbx_strand_id
1 'polypeptide(L)' 'MDVELNKTTIHLDRPSDKAVVQRVAAHIQRRIVEDDWRPYASKADALVAWEKLGGIRLKVLKALNLVE' A
#
# COMPACT_ATOMS: atom_id res chain seq x y z
N MET A 1 0.40 -14.62 -10.64
CA MET A 1 0.57 -15.15 -9.26
C MET A 1 -0.14 -14.18 -8.35
N ASP A 2 -0.86 -14.66 -7.35
CA ASP A 2 -1.75 -13.78 -6.60
C ASP A 2 -1.38 -13.75 -5.11
N VAL A 3 -1.67 -12.63 -4.47
CA VAL A 3 -1.56 -12.45 -3.01
C VAL A 3 -2.86 -11.88 -2.50
N GLU A 4 -3.39 -12.48 -1.44
CA GLU A 4 -4.53 -11.94 -0.72
C GLU A 4 -4.05 -10.93 0.33
N LEU A 5 -4.63 -9.74 0.31
CA LEU A 5 -4.41 -8.69 1.31
C LEU A 5 -5.76 -8.08 1.65
N ASN A 6 -6.14 -8.10 2.93
CA ASN A 6 -7.40 -7.52 3.40
C ASN A 6 -8.63 -7.98 2.58
N LYS A 7 -8.73 -9.29 2.34
CA LYS A 7 -9.77 -9.94 1.51
C LYS A 7 -9.81 -9.47 0.04
N THR A 8 -8.79 -8.75 -0.41
CA THR A 8 -8.62 -8.31 -1.79
C THR A 8 -7.50 -9.10 -2.44
N THR A 9 -7.75 -9.63 -3.63
CA THR A 9 -6.74 -10.32 -4.43
C THR A 9 -5.90 -9.32 -5.21
N ILE A 10 -4.58 -9.34 -5.01
CA ILE A 10 -3.62 -8.57 -5.79
C ILE A 10 -2.94 -9.48 -6.81
N HIS A 11 -3.15 -9.19 -8.09
CA HIS A 11 -2.46 -9.85 -9.19
C HIS A 11 -1.03 -9.33 -9.36
N LEU A 12 -0.07 -10.25 -9.34
CA LEU A 12 1.36 -9.98 -9.48
C LEU A 12 1.89 -10.41 -10.85
N ASP A 13 2.77 -9.58 -11.38
CA ASP A 13 3.44 -9.80 -12.66
C ASP A 13 4.63 -10.77 -12.50
N ARG A 14 5.30 -10.76 -11.34
CA ARG A 14 6.43 -11.66 -11.03
C ARG A 14 6.32 -12.26 -9.64
N PRO A 15 6.83 -13.48 -9.40
CA PRO A 15 6.85 -14.09 -8.07
C PRO A 15 7.58 -13.25 -7.01
N SER A 16 8.64 -12.53 -7.42
CA SER A 16 9.42 -11.64 -6.54
C SER A 16 8.59 -10.49 -5.95
N ASP A 17 7.50 -10.10 -6.61
CA ASP A 17 6.67 -8.95 -6.21
C ASP A 17 5.90 -9.23 -4.93
N LYS A 18 5.71 -10.52 -4.56
CA LYS A 18 5.05 -10.92 -3.32
C LYS A 18 5.75 -10.33 -2.08
N ALA A 19 7.08 -10.39 -2.04
CA ALA A 19 7.85 -9.82 -0.94
C ALA A 19 7.79 -8.28 -0.93
N VAL A 20 7.58 -7.65 -2.09
CA VAL A 20 7.40 -6.20 -2.20
C VAL A 20 6.03 -5.80 -1.66
N VAL A 21 4.96 -6.51 -2.05
CA VAL A 21 3.60 -6.29 -1.53
C VAL A 21 3.58 -6.36 -0.01
N GLN A 22 4.14 -7.43 0.58
CA GLN A 22 4.16 -7.61 2.03
C GLN A 22 4.88 -6.47 2.76
N ARG A 23 6.03 -6.03 2.22
CA ARG A 23 6.81 -4.94 2.80
C ARG A 23 6.08 -3.61 2.73
N VAL A 24 5.46 -3.32 1.59
CA VAL A 24 4.69 -2.08 1.38
C VAL A 24 3.45 -2.09 2.28
N ALA A 25 2.74 -3.20 2.39
CA ALA A 25 1.59 -3.34 3.27
C ALA A 25 1.98 -3.14 4.74
N ALA A 26 3.05 -3.79 5.21
CA ALA A 26 3.55 -3.63 6.57
C ALA A 26 3.96 -2.19 6.87
N HIS A 27 4.63 -1.52 5.92
CA HIS A 27 5.03 -0.12 6.08
C HIS A 27 3.84 0.83 6.20
N ILE A 28 2.81 0.66 5.36
CA ILE A 28 1.60 1.48 5.38
C ILE A 28 0.79 1.23 6.65
N GLN A 29 0.59 -0.04 7.02
CA GLN A 29 -0.13 -0.42 8.23
C GLN A 29 0.55 0.13 9.49
N ARG A 30 1.88 0.07 9.56
CA ARG A 30 2.64 0.65 10.67
C ARG A 30 2.38 2.15 10.78
N ARG A 31 2.41 2.90 9.67
CA ARG A 31 2.12 4.35 9.70
C ARG A 31 0.69 4.66 10.13
N ILE A 32 -0.28 3.80 9.78
CA ILE A 32 -1.65 3.93 10.27
C ILE A 32 -1.71 3.75 11.79
N VAL A 33 -1.04 2.71 12.32
CA VAL A 33 -1.03 2.39 13.76
C VAL A 33 -0.29 3.45 14.57
N GLU A 34 0.85 3.92 14.07
CA GLU A 34 1.69 4.94 14.73
C GLU A 34 1.16 6.37 14.53
N ASP A 35 0.18 6.56 13.65
CA ASP A 35 -0.28 7.87 13.15
C ASP A 35 0.89 8.77 12.65
N ASP A 36 1.96 8.15 12.14
CA ASP A 36 3.16 8.84 11.67
C ASP A 36 3.13 9.05 10.15
N TRP A 37 2.75 10.26 9.76
CA TRP A 37 2.63 10.68 8.36
C TRP A 37 3.82 11.47 7.83
N ARG A 38 4.89 11.66 8.61
CA ARG A 38 6.03 12.47 8.15
C ARG A 38 6.70 11.89 6.90
N PRO A 39 7.16 12.74 5.97
CA PRO A 39 7.22 14.21 6.03
C PRO A 39 5.94 14.91 5.54
N TYR A 40 4.86 14.19 5.28
CA TYR A 40 3.60 14.79 4.83
C TYR A 40 2.91 15.52 5.99
N ALA A 41 2.14 16.56 5.68
CA ALA A 41 1.41 17.33 6.68
C ALA A 41 0.23 16.54 7.27
N SER A 42 -0.31 15.58 6.53
CA SER A 42 -1.42 14.74 6.97
C SER A 42 -1.42 13.34 6.32
N LYS A 43 -2.25 12.44 6.84
CA LYS A 43 -2.57 11.15 6.20
C LYS A 43 -3.07 11.34 4.76
N ALA A 44 -3.97 12.28 4.54
CA ALA A 44 -4.55 12.52 3.22
C ALA A 44 -3.47 12.92 2.21
N ASP A 45 -2.56 13.82 2.59
CA ASP A 45 -1.44 14.23 1.73
C ASP A 45 -0.51 13.06 1.40
N ALA A 46 -0.23 12.21 2.39
CA ALA A 46 0.57 11.01 2.19
C ALA A 46 -0.08 10.05 1.19
N LEU A 47 -1.39 9.79 1.34
CA LEU A 47 -2.14 8.90 0.46
C LEU A 47 -2.18 9.42 -0.98
N VAL A 48 -2.46 10.71 -1.18
CA VAL A 48 -2.45 11.36 -2.51
C VAL A 48 -1.07 11.27 -3.16
N ALA A 49 0.01 11.51 -2.40
CA ALA A 49 1.36 11.40 -2.91
C ALA A 49 1.73 9.95 -3.27
N TRP A 50 1.29 8.97 -2.48
CA TRP A 50 1.58 7.56 -2.71
C TRP A 50 0.77 6.95 -3.84
N GLU A 51 -0.47 7.39 -4.03
CA GLU A 51 -1.34 6.97 -5.13
C GLU A 51 -0.70 7.29 -6.49
N LYS A 52 -0.15 8.51 -6.63
CA LYS A 52 0.55 8.99 -7.84
C LYS A 52 1.76 8.14 -8.26
N LEU A 53 2.33 7.36 -7.34
CA LEU A 53 3.46 6.47 -7.65
C LEU A 53 3.03 5.22 -8.41
N GLY A 54 1.74 4.86 -8.38
CA GLY A 54 1.21 3.71 -9.10
C GLY A 54 1.79 2.36 -8.64
N GLY A 55 1.75 1.38 -9.54
CA GLY A 55 2.38 0.07 -9.37
C GLY A 55 1.90 -0.72 -8.15
N ILE A 56 2.81 -1.48 -7.53
CA ILE A 56 2.52 -2.30 -6.35
C ILE A 56 1.99 -1.46 -5.18
N ARG A 57 2.49 -0.23 -5.01
CA ARG A 57 2.03 0.66 -3.93
C ARG A 57 0.57 1.02 -4.10
N LEU A 58 0.15 1.42 -5.30
CA LEU A 58 -1.26 1.69 -5.58
C LEU A 58 -2.13 0.45 -5.37
N LYS A 59 -1.69 -0.72 -5.86
CA LYS A 59 -2.41 -1.99 -5.64
C LYS A 59 -2.61 -2.29 -4.14
N VAL A 60 -1.58 -2.05 -3.32
CA VAL A 60 -1.67 -2.22 -1.86
C VAL A 60 -2.60 -1.20 -1.21
N LEU A 61 -2.55 0.07 -1.62
CA LEU A 61 -3.44 1.11 -1.09
C LEU A 61 -4.91 0.79 -1.35
N LYS A 62 -5.25 0.37 -2.57
CA LYS A 62 -6.61 -0.07 -2.93
C LYS A 62 -7.04 -1.28 -2.11
N ALA A 63 -6.17 -2.30 -1.99
CA ALA A 63 -6.47 -3.50 -1.19
C ALA A 63 -6.71 -3.19 0.29
N LEU A 64 -6.04 -2.18 0.85
CA LEU A 64 -6.25 -1.70 2.22
C LEU A 64 -7.44 -0.71 2.35
N ASN A 65 -8.20 -0.47 1.27
CA ASN A 65 -9.30 0.50 1.21
C ASN A 65 -8.88 1.93 1.61
N LEU A 66 -7.68 2.34 1.21
CA LEU A 66 -7.14 3.67 1.52
C LEU A 66 -7.33 4.68 0.38
N VAL A 67 -7.50 4.20 -0.85
CA VAL A 67 -7.75 4.98 -2.08
C VAL A 67 -8.65 4.17 -3.02
N GLU A 68 -9.26 4.85 -4.00
CA GLU A 68 -10.11 4.23 -5.03
C GLU A 68 -9.31 3.59 -6.18
#